data_AF-A0A257ZFQ8-F1
#
_entry.id   AF-A0A257ZFQ8-F1
#
_cell.length_a   1.000
_cell.length_b   1.000
_cell.length_c   1.000
_cell.angle_alpha   90.00
_cell.angle_beta   90.00
_cell.angle_gamma   90.00
#
_symmetry.space_group_name_H-M   'P 1'
#
loop_
_entity.id
_entity.type
_entity.pdbx_description
1 polymer ?
#
loop_
_entity_poly.entity_id
_entity_poly.type
_entity_poly.pdbx_seq_one_letter_code
_entity_poly.pdbx_strand_id
1 'polypeptide(L)'
;MPPRRRRSRKRQGKPEGKVQAWLPVASFGNPDWFKPGENTWTTNAAAAKLVRDPASGAEMLHLQWAEGAASPKVELTSKAVTRDWSVDLAAPGTPAALTADERRVNTAATDLIPTSGIVRETSDRIVAGKGDDLQKVHAIFEWIVENTYRNAATRGCGIGDIAAMLKSGNLGGKCADLNALFVGLVRSQGIPARDVYGLRVMPSQFGYKSLGAGSDIVTKAQHCRSEVYLSNFGWVPMDPADVRKVVLEEPPGKLALDDPKVVAARKALFGGWEGNWFAYNTAHDVKLPGHDGPSLPFLMYPQAVTAAGMLDCLDPDSFRYTIRSAEIAV
;
A
#
# COMPACT_ATOMS: atom_id res chain seq x y z
N MET A 1 19.07 -16.34 -50.68
CA MET A 1 19.37 -17.08 -49.42
C MET A 1 18.17 -16.97 -48.50
N PRO A 2 17.64 -18.06 -47.93
CA PRO A 2 16.51 -17.97 -47.01
C PRO A 2 16.95 -17.44 -45.63
N PRO A 3 16.09 -16.68 -44.94
CA PRO A 3 16.42 -16.14 -43.62
C PRO A 3 16.45 -17.27 -42.57
N ARG A 4 17.55 -17.36 -41.80
CA ARG A 4 17.67 -18.28 -40.68
C ARG A 4 17.08 -17.65 -39.42
N ARG A 5 16.01 -18.22 -38.86
CA ARG A 5 15.44 -17.83 -37.56
C ARG A 5 16.16 -18.60 -36.44
N ARG A 6 16.99 -17.93 -35.63
CA ARG A 6 17.55 -18.50 -34.40
C ARG A 6 16.52 -18.31 -33.27
N ARG A 7 15.83 -19.38 -32.86
CA ARG A 7 15.08 -19.40 -31.59
C ARG A 7 16.01 -19.93 -30.50
N SER A 8 16.56 -19.06 -29.66
CA SER A 8 17.17 -19.49 -28.40
C SER A 8 16.09 -19.57 -27.33
N ARG A 9 15.66 -20.78 -26.96
CA ARG A 9 14.95 -21.01 -25.70
C ARG A 9 16.01 -21.16 -24.60
N LYS A 10 16.17 -20.13 -23.76
CA LYS A 10 16.82 -20.32 -22.45
C LYS A 10 15.84 -21.15 -21.62
N ARG A 11 16.18 -22.41 -21.33
CA ARG A 11 15.52 -23.13 -20.23
C ARG A 11 15.87 -22.35 -18.97
N GLN A 12 14.87 -21.82 -18.27
CA GLN A 12 15.03 -21.37 -16.89
C GLN A 12 15.64 -22.55 -16.12
N GLY A 13 16.82 -22.35 -15.54
CA GLY A 13 17.48 -23.36 -14.73
C GLY A 13 16.59 -23.75 -13.56
N LYS A 14 16.70 -25.00 -13.10
CA LYS A 14 16.11 -25.38 -11.82
C LYS A 14 16.70 -24.44 -10.75
N PRO A 15 15.89 -23.94 -9.80
CA PRO A 15 16.46 -23.28 -8.64
C PRO A 15 17.32 -24.31 -7.90
N GLU A 16 18.63 -24.07 -7.84
CA GLU A 16 19.52 -24.77 -6.91
C GLU A 16 19.22 -24.22 -5.50
N GLY A 17 19.19 -25.08 -4.48
CA GLY A 17 18.83 -24.75 -3.09
C GLY A 17 17.33 -24.58 -2.78
N LYS A 18 17.03 -24.29 -1.51
CA LYS A 18 15.65 -24.15 -1.00
C LYS A 18 14.99 -22.87 -1.53
N VAL A 19 13.75 -22.99 -1.97
CA VAL A 19 12.91 -21.83 -2.37
C VAL A 19 11.94 -21.54 -1.25
N GLN A 20 11.80 -20.26 -0.89
CA GLN A 20 10.77 -19.79 0.04
C GLN A 20 9.99 -18.64 -0.57
N ALA A 21 8.73 -18.49 -0.20
CA ALA A 21 7.90 -17.35 -0.58
C ALA A 21 7.01 -16.88 0.56
N TRP A 22 6.68 -15.59 0.54
CA TRP A 22 5.75 -14.94 1.45
C TRP A 22 4.71 -14.17 0.63
N LEU A 23 3.44 -14.53 0.79
CA LEU A 23 2.35 -13.86 0.09
C LEU A 23 1.55 -13.03 1.10
N PRO A 24 1.30 -11.74 0.82
CA PRO A 24 0.38 -10.95 1.64
C PRO A 24 -1.01 -11.59 1.61
N VAL A 25 -1.69 -11.58 2.76
CA VAL A 25 -3.06 -12.07 2.91
C VAL A 25 -3.96 -10.95 3.42
N ALA A 26 -5.26 -11.08 3.17
CA ALA A 26 -6.25 -10.20 3.79
C ALA A 26 -6.30 -10.48 5.30
N SER A 27 -5.68 -9.62 6.10
CA SER A 27 -5.58 -9.78 7.56
C SER A 27 -5.86 -8.51 8.35
N PHE A 28 -5.72 -7.34 7.72
CA PHE A 28 -6.16 -6.07 8.29
C PHE A 28 -7.65 -6.16 8.64
N GLY A 29 -8.05 -5.61 9.79
CA GLY A 29 -9.43 -5.54 10.23
C GLY A 29 -9.79 -4.13 10.66
N ASN A 30 -10.87 -3.61 10.10
CA ASN A 30 -11.48 -2.36 10.54
C ASN A 30 -13.02 -2.55 10.52
N PRO A 31 -13.70 -2.52 11.69
CA PRO A 31 -15.14 -2.78 11.76
C PRO A 31 -15.97 -1.79 10.94
N ASP A 32 -15.42 -0.61 10.65
CA ASP A 32 -16.11 0.40 9.88
C ASP A 32 -16.13 0.10 8.39
N TRP A 33 -15.18 -0.65 7.82
CA TRP A 33 -15.14 -0.78 6.36
C TRP A 33 -14.53 -2.05 5.80
N PHE A 34 -13.79 -2.83 6.61
CA PHE A 34 -13.09 -4.02 6.13
C PHE A 34 -13.07 -5.15 7.14
N LYS A 35 -13.70 -6.26 6.78
CA LYS A 35 -13.66 -7.50 7.56
C LYS A 35 -12.93 -8.58 6.76
N PRO A 36 -11.74 -9.02 7.20
CA PRO A 36 -11.04 -10.11 6.55
C PRO A 36 -11.84 -11.40 6.75
N GLY A 37 -11.87 -12.23 5.71
CA GLY A 37 -12.50 -13.54 5.69
C GLY A 37 -11.46 -14.65 5.72
N GLU A 38 -11.82 -15.76 5.09
CA GLU A 38 -10.98 -16.95 5.01
C GLU A 38 -9.80 -16.75 4.04
N ASN A 39 -8.63 -17.28 4.42
CA ASN A 39 -7.46 -17.43 3.55
C ASN A 39 -7.20 -18.94 3.34
N THR A 40 -7.32 -19.42 2.11
CA THR A 40 -7.06 -20.84 1.75
C THR A 40 -6.01 -20.93 0.63
N TRP A 41 -5.32 -22.06 0.54
CA TRP A 41 -4.31 -22.24 -0.49
C TRP A 41 -4.17 -23.69 -0.95
N THR A 42 -3.71 -23.85 -2.20
CA THR A 42 -3.19 -25.12 -2.73
C THR A 42 -1.76 -24.93 -3.19
N THR A 43 -0.88 -25.90 -2.93
CA THR A 43 0.56 -25.76 -3.24
C THR A 43 1.26 -27.11 -3.34
N ASN A 44 2.39 -27.15 -4.04
CA ASN A 44 3.36 -28.24 -3.99
C ASN A 44 4.54 -27.95 -3.03
N ALA A 45 4.42 -26.95 -2.16
CA ALA A 45 5.39 -26.68 -1.11
C ALA A 45 5.43 -27.84 -0.11
N ALA A 46 6.61 -28.10 0.46
CA ALA A 46 6.78 -29.08 1.53
C ALA A 46 6.18 -28.58 2.85
N ALA A 47 6.15 -27.26 3.04
CA ALA A 47 5.46 -26.61 4.15
C ALA A 47 4.77 -25.33 3.68
N ALA A 48 3.58 -25.07 4.22
CA ALA A 48 2.82 -23.86 3.98
C ALA A 48 2.04 -23.50 5.26
N LYS A 49 2.23 -22.29 5.77
CA LYS A 49 1.55 -21.82 6.99
C LYS A 49 1.39 -20.31 7.00
N LEU A 50 0.33 -19.83 7.65
CA LEU A 50 0.24 -18.42 8.01
C LEU A 50 1.27 -18.14 9.11
N VAL A 51 2.02 -17.07 8.92
CA VAL A 51 2.98 -16.54 9.89
C VAL A 51 2.72 -15.06 10.06
N ARG A 52 3.18 -14.50 11.17
CA ARG A 52 3.12 -13.07 11.44
C ARG A 52 4.52 -12.52 11.65
N ASP A 53 4.75 -11.32 11.13
CA ASP A 53 5.86 -10.50 11.58
C ASP A 53 5.62 -10.11 13.06
N PRO A 54 6.50 -10.47 14.01
CA PRO A 54 6.27 -10.21 15.43
C PRO A 54 6.17 -8.72 15.79
N ALA A 55 6.82 -7.86 15.01
CA ALA A 55 6.86 -6.42 15.29
C ALA A 55 5.60 -5.70 14.83
N SER A 56 5.18 -5.91 13.58
CA SER A 56 4.03 -5.23 12.99
C SER A 56 2.72 -6.00 13.09
N GLY A 57 2.78 -7.30 13.35
CA GLY A 57 1.62 -8.19 13.29
C GLY A 57 1.15 -8.53 11.87
N ALA A 58 1.83 -8.05 10.81
CA ALA A 58 1.47 -8.37 9.44
C ALA A 58 1.45 -9.89 9.21
N GLU A 59 0.30 -10.39 8.80
CA GLU A 59 0.12 -11.80 8.46
C GLU A 59 0.46 -12.05 6.99
N MET A 60 1.07 -13.20 6.74
CA MET A 60 1.48 -13.64 5.41
C MET A 60 1.49 -15.15 5.32
N LEU A 61 1.18 -15.69 4.13
CA LEU A 61 1.37 -17.10 3.84
C LEU A 61 2.85 -17.36 3.54
N HIS A 62 3.52 -18.09 4.42
CA HIS A 62 4.90 -18.54 4.24
C HIS A 62 4.94 -19.95 3.66
N LEU A 63 5.66 -20.10 2.54
CA LEU A 63 5.80 -21.33 1.79
C LEU A 63 7.27 -21.73 1.72
N GLN A 64 7.54 -23.02 1.87
CA GLN A 64 8.88 -23.59 1.75
C GLN A 64 8.84 -24.83 0.86
N TRP A 65 9.57 -24.77 -0.26
CA TRP A 65 9.74 -25.92 -1.15
C TRP A 65 11.00 -26.68 -0.82
N ALA A 66 10.96 -28.00 -1.06
CA ALA A 66 12.14 -28.84 -1.00
C ALA A 66 13.19 -28.37 -2.03
N GLU A 67 14.45 -28.63 -1.72
CA GLU A 67 15.54 -28.38 -2.64
C GLU A 67 15.35 -29.16 -3.95
N GLY A 68 15.59 -28.48 -5.09
CA GLY A 68 15.40 -29.09 -6.40
C GLY A 68 13.94 -29.31 -6.82
N ALA A 69 12.96 -28.75 -6.09
CA ALA A 69 11.55 -28.81 -6.46
C ALA A 69 11.33 -28.34 -7.90
N ALA A 70 10.72 -29.21 -8.72
CA ALA A 70 10.35 -28.86 -10.08
C ALA A 70 9.13 -27.93 -10.06
N SER A 71 9.31 -26.71 -10.54
CA SER A 71 8.25 -25.70 -10.68
C SER A 71 7.49 -25.40 -9.38
N PRO A 72 8.10 -24.69 -8.41
CA PRO A 72 7.41 -24.17 -7.23
C PRO A 72 6.12 -23.42 -7.61
N LYS A 73 4.99 -23.79 -7.01
CA LYS A 73 3.68 -23.17 -7.29
C LYS A 73 2.79 -23.10 -6.06
N VAL A 74 1.99 -22.04 -6.01
CA VAL A 74 0.94 -21.82 -5.00
C VAL A 74 -0.22 -21.09 -5.65
N GLU A 75 -1.43 -21.42 -5.22
CA GLU A 75 -2.63 -20.63 -5.44
C GLU A 75 -3.20 -20.26 -4.07
N LEU A 76 -3.33 -18.95 -3.81
CA LEU A 76 -3.87 -18.39 -2.57
C LEU A 76 -5.20 -17.70 -2.91
N THR A 77 -6.23 -18.03 -2.13
CA THR A 77 -7.53 -17.39 -2.17
C THR A 77 -7.79 -16.69 -0.85
N SER A 78 -7.95 -15.37 -0.90
CA SER A 78 -8.34 -14.52 0.22
C SER A 78 -9.75 -14.00 0.01
N LYS A 79 -10.62 -14.12 1.02
CA LYS A 79 -11.96 -13.51 1.04
C LYS A 79 -11.96 -12.32 2.00
N ALA A 80 -12.79 -11.32 1.72
CA ALA A 80 -13.05 -10.22 2.64
C ALA A 80 -14.42 -9.60 2.33
N VAL A 81 -14.99 -8.92 3.31
CA VAL A 81 -16.14 -8.02 3.13
C VAL A 81 -15.63 -6.59 3.25
N THR A 82 -15.99 -5.76 2.28
CA THR A 82 -15.54 -4.38 2.17
C THR A 82 -16.74 -3.49 1.83
N ARG A 83 -16.71 -2.23 2.26
CA ARG A 83 -17.69 -1.22 1.88
C ARG A 83 -17.04 0.15 1.71
N ASP A 84 -17.70 1.03 0.97
CA ASP A 84 -17.35 2.45 0.94
C ASP A 84 -17.39 3.01 2.36
N TRP A 85 -16.46 3.92 2.66
CA TRP A 85 -16.35 4.53 3.97
C TRP A 85 -16.15 6.03 3.82
N SER A 86 -16.94 6.79 4.57
CA SER A 86 -16.84 8.24 4.64
C SER A 86 -17.20 8.70 6.04
N VAL A 87 -16.41 9.62 6.57
CA VAL A 87 -16.63 10.24 7.87
C VAL A 87 -17.11 11.67 7.65
N ASP A 88 -18.22 12.05 8.28
CA ASP A 88 -18.70 13.43 8.26
C ASP A 88 -17.89 14.29 9.23
N LEU A 89 -16.91 15.02 8.69
CA LEU A 89 -16.02 15.89 9.46
C LEU A 89 -16.69 17.17 9.98
N ALA A 90 -17.95 17.43 9.62
CA ALA A 90 -18.76 18.50 10.22
C ALA A 90 -19.52 18.06 11.48
N ALA A 91 -19.60 16.74 11.74
CA ALA A 91 -20.35 16.16 12.85
C ALA A 91 -19.40 15.42 13.83
N PRO A 92 -18.77 16.13 14.79
CA PRO A 92 -17.90 15.49 15.77
C PRO A 92 -18.67 14.48 16.62
N GLY A 93 -18.07 13.31 16.83
CA GLY A 93 -18.58 12.22 17.65
C GLY A 93 -17.68 11.90 18.84
N THR A 94 -17.91 10.71 19.42
CA THR A 94 -17.18 10.19 20.57
C THR A 94 -16.64 8.77 20.27
N PRO A 95 -15.69 8.65 19.34
CA PRO A 95 -15.12 7.35 18.97
C PRO A 95 -14.38 6.73 20.18
N ALA A 96 -14.19 5.40 20.13
CA ALA A 96 -13.34 4.73 21.09
C ALA A 96 -11.91 5.32 21.03
N ALA A 97 -11.37 5.69 22.19
CA ALA A 97 -10.00 6.18 22.31
C ALA A 97 -9.00 5.07 21.95
N LEU A 98 -7.92 5.42 21.24
CA LEU A 98 -6.79 4.51 21.08
C LEU A 98 -6.19 4.16 22.45
N THR A 99 -5.82 2.90 22.62
CA THR A 99 -4.94 2.48 23.70
C THR A 99 -3.58 3.19 23.61
N ALA A 100 -2.82 3.20 24.70
CA ALA A 100 -1.48 3.78 24.71
C ALA A 100 -0.54 3.11 23.70
N ASP A 101 -0.66 1.79 23.53
CA ASP A 101 0.12 1.02 22.55
C ASP A 101 -0.25 1.38 21.12
N GLU A 102 -1.54 1.45 20.78
CA GLU A 102 -1.99 1.86 19.45
C GLU A 102 -1.54 3.28 19.12
N ARG A 103 -1.65 4.22 20.07
CA ARG A 103 -1.15 5.58 19.88
C ARG A 103 0.36 5.59 19.64
N ARG A 104 1.14 4.87 20.46
CA ARG A 104 2.59 4.78 20.31
C ARG A 104 2.97 4.24 18.93
N VAL A 105 2.40 3.12 18.52
CA VAL A 105 2.70 2.48 17.22
C VAL A 105 2.35 3.42 16.06
N ASN A 106 1.18 4.05 16.10
CA ASN A 106 0.71 4.89 14.99
C ASN A 106 1.29 6.32 15.00
N THR A 107 2.15 6.66 15.97
CA THR A 107 2.94 7.92 15.98
C THR A 107 4.44 7.68 15.85
N ALA A 108 4.89 6.42 15.92
CA ALA A 108 6.30 6.06 15.85
C ALA A 108 6.90 6.31 14.46
N ALA A 109 8.20 6.61 14.47
CA ALA A 109 9.03 6.60 13.27
C ALA A 109 9.29 5.17 12.78
N THR A 110 9.54 5.03 11.48
CA THR A 110 10.09 3.84 10.84
C THR A 110 11.39 4.19 10.12
N ASP A 111 12.12 3.20 9.59
CA ASP A 111 13.40 3.46 8.91
C ASP A 111 13.26 4.46 7.74
N LEU A 112 12.15 4.37 6.99
CA LEU A 112 11.88 5.22 5.81
C LEU A 112 10.88 6.35 6.07
N ILE A 113 10.20 6.34 7.22
CA ILE A 113 9.24 7.37 7.65
C ILE A 113 9.68 7.95 9.01
N PRO A 114 10.80 8.68 9.07
CA PRO A 114 11.21 9.34 10.29
C PRO A 114 10.24 10.48 10.65
N THR A 115 10.09 10.75 11.94
CA THR A 115 9.17 11.80 12.45
C THR A 115 9.89 13.03 13.00
N SER A 116 11.20 13.14 12.77
CA SER A 116 12.08 14.21 13.26
C SER A 116 12.87 14.87 12.11
N GLY A 117 13.73 15.84 12.44
CA GLY A 117 14.56 16.56 11.46
C GLY A 117 13.74 17.21 10.36
N ILE A 118 14.15 17.04 9.11
CA ILE A 118 13.50 17.66 7.95
C ILE A 118 12.01 17.34 7.81
N VAL A 119 11.56 16.16 8.27
CA VAL A 119 10.14 15.79 8.24
C VAL A 119 9.37 16.65 9.23
N ARG A 120 9.86 16.76 10.47
CA ARG A 120 9.25 17.61 11.50
C ARG A 120 9.29 19.09 11.12
N GLU A 121 10.43 19.58 10.66
CA GLU A 121 10.60 20.98 10.22
C GLU A 121 9.66 21.34 9.06
N THR A 122 9.46 20.41 8.12
CA THR A 122 8.52 20.61 7.02
C THR A 122 7.08 20.61 7.53
N SER A 123 6.73 19.67 8.39
CA SER A 123 5.39 19.60 8.98
C SER A 123 5.07 20.84 9.81
N ASP A 124 5.98 21.30 10.67
CA ASP A 124 5.82 22.51 11.49
C ASP A 124 5.54 23.76 10.65
N ARG A 125 6.20 23.90 9.48
CA ARG A 125 5.91 24.99 8.53
C ARG A 125 4.52 24.89 7.93
N ILE A 126 4.09 23.70 7.55
CA ILE A 126 2.78 23.47 6.93
C ILE A 126 1.64 23.78 7.92
N VAL A 127 1.82 23.38 9.18
CA VAL A 127 0.78 23.51 10.21
C VAL A 127 0.83 24.81 11.01
N ALA A 128 1.71 25.74 10.65
CA ALA A 128 1.83 27.02 11.34
C ALA A 128 0.46 27.74 11.42
N GLY A 129 0.07 28.12 12.64
CA GLY A 129 -1.21 28.80 12.90
C GLY A 129 -2.46 27.90 12.89
N LYS A 130 -2.33 26.57 12.78
CA LYS A 130 -3.45 25.63 12.91
C LYS A 130 -3.66 25.24 14.38
N GLY A 131 -4.90 25.35 14.86
CA GLY A 131 -5.24 25.23 16.28
C GLY A 131 -5.53 23.79 16.72
N ASP A 132 -6.12 22.97 15.86
CA ASP A 132 -6.53 21.60 16.18
C ASP A 132 -5.98 20.57 15.17
N ASP A 133 -6.07 19.28 15.53
CA ASP A 133 -5.53 18.19 14.73
C ASP A 133 -6.20 18.04 13.37
N LEU A 134 -7.50 18.33 13.25
CA LEU A 134 -8.21 18.27 11.97
C LEU A 134 -7.67 19.36 11.02
N GLN A 135 -7.48 20.58 11.51
CA GLN A 135 -6.91 21.68 10.74
C GLN A 135 -5.47 21.40 10.31
N LYS A 136 -4.65 20.78 11.18
CA LYS A 136 -3.28 20.37 10.86
C LYS A 136 -3.25 19.31 9.77
N VAL A 137 -4.05 18.25 9.93
CA VAL A 137 -4.13 17.13 8.98
C VAL A 137 -4.65 17.61 7.63
N HIS A 138 -5.66 18.47 7.62
CA HIS A 138 -6.13 19.11 6.39
C HIS A 138 -5.02 19.93 5.72
N ALA A 139 -4.30 20.79 6.47
CA ALA A 139 -3.20 21.57 5.90
C ALA A 139 -2.11 20.67 5.27
N ILE A 140 -1.77 19.55 5.92
CA ILE A 140 -0.81 18.58 5.39
C ILE A 140 -1.36 17.88 4.13
N PHE A 141 -2.61 17.44 4.14
CA PHE A 141 -3.25 16.81 2.97
C PHE A 141 -3.22 17.74 1.76
N GLU A 142 -3.64 18.99 1.95
CA GLU A 142 -3.67 20.02 0.91
C GLU A 142 -2.25 20.31 0.39
N TRP A 143 -1.26 20.42 1.29
CA TRP A 143 0.14 20.61 0.91
C TRP A 143 0.66 19.44 0.05
N ILE A 144 0.32 18.19 0.38
CA ILE A 144 0.69 17.03 -0.45
C ILE A 144 0.09 17.18 -1.84
N VAL A 145 -1.21 17.47 -1.94
CA VAL A 145 -1.89 17.63 -3.24
C VAL A 145 -1.26 18.73 -4.09
N GLU A 146 -0.84 19.84 -3.48
CA GLU A 146 -0.27 20.99 -4.20
C GLU A 146 1.20 20.84 -4.56
N ASN A 147 2.00 20.17 -3.72
CA ASN A 147 3.46 20.19 -3.81
C ASN A 147 4.06 18.89 -4.35
N THR A 148 3.27 17.82 -4.46
CA THR A 148 3.73 16.53 -4.98
C THR A 148 3.19 16.27 -6.38
N TYR A 149 3.72 15.24 -7.05
CA TYR A 149 3.18 14.77 -8.32
C TYR A 149 3.33 13.26 -8.49
N ARG A 150 2.42 12.65 -9.25
CA ARG A 150 2.58 11.24 -9.64
C ARG A 150 3.63 11.12 -10.73
N ASN A 151 4.58 10.22 -10.53
CA ASN A 151 5.61 9.88 -11.50
C ASN A 151 5.41 8.45 -12.00
N ALA A 152 4.99 8.32 -13.27
CA ALA A 152 4.75 7.03 -13.92
C ALA A 152 6.00 6.13 -13.99
N ALA A 153 7.19 6.72 -14.06
CA ALA A 153 8.46 6.00 -14.15
C ALA A 153 8.92 5.38 -12.82
N THR A 154 8.31 5.76 -11.70
CA THR A 154 8.57 5.15 -10.38
C THR A 154 8.31 3.66 -10.43
N ARG A 155 9.27 2.83 -10.02
CA ARG A 155 9.10 1.37 -9.97
C ARG A 155 8.06 0.98 -8.91
N GLY A 156 7.24 -0.02 -9.22
CA GLY A 156 6.17 -0.48 -8.34
C GLY A 156 5.26 0.69 -7.94
N CYS A 157 5.03 0.85 -6.64
CA CYS A 157 4.27 1.94 -6.04
C CYS A 157 5.13 2.97 -5.30
N GLY A 158 6.46 2.89 -5.42
CA GLY A 158 7.36 3.66 -4.57
C GLY A 158 8.00 2.84 -3.46
N ILE A 159 8.98 3.42 -2.78
CA ILE A 159 9.63 2.82 -1.60
C ILE A 159 9.27 3.56 -0.31
N GLY A 160 8.80 4.81 -0.40
CA GLY A 160 8.39 5.58 0.78
C GLY A 160 9.52 6.22 1.57
N ASP A 161 10.69 6.50 0.97
CA ASP A 161 11.78 7.24 1.65
C ASP A 161 11.50 8.74 1.68
N ILE A 162 10.72 9.16 2.68
CA ILE A 162 10.22 10.54 2.74
C ILE A 162 11.32 11.54 3.09
N ALA A 163 12.35 11.11 3.81
CA ALA A 163 13.47 11.96 4.19
C ALA A 163 14.32 12.28 2.96
N ALA A 164 14.60 11.30 2.10
CA ALA A 164 15.29 11.53 0.84
C ALA A 164 14.45 12.40 -0.11
N MET A 165 13.13 12.18 -0.19
CA MET A 165 12.22 13.03 -0.97
C MET A 165 12.29 14.49 -0.55
N LEU A 166 12.16 14.77 0.75
CA LEU A 166 12.20 16.14 1.28
C LEU A 166 13.58 16.78 1.10
N LYS A 167 14.67 16.04 1.33
CA LYS A 167 16.05 16.55 1.20
C LYS A 167 16.40 16.91 -0.25
N SER A 168 15.94 16.10 -1.19
CA SER A 168 16.20 16.33 -2.62
C SER A 168 15.29 17.41 -3.22
N GLY A 169 14.16 17.70 -2.58
CA GLY A 169 13.10 18.55 -3.13
C GLY A 169 12.31 17.87 -4.27
N ASN A 170 12.66 16.64 -4.65
CA ASN A 170 11.93 15.89 -5.67
C ASN A 170 10.75 15.16 -5.03
N LEU A 171 9.61 15.85 -4.92
CA LEU A 171 8.39 15.33 -4.30
C LEU A 171 7.52 14.50 -5.28
N GLY A 172 8.18 13.78 -6.19
CA GLY A 172 7.54 12.93 -7.19
C GLY A 172 7.58 11.46 -6.79
N GLY A 173 6.49 10.73 -7.01
CA GLY A 173 6.43 9.31 -6.66
C GLY A 173 5.12 8.63 -7.04
N LYS A 174 4.84 7.51 -6.39
CA LYS A 174 3.55 6.79 -6.48
C LYS A 174 2.90 6.68 -5.09
N CYS A 175 1.90 5.82 -4.93
CA CYS A 175 1.06 5.81 -3.75
C CYS A 175 1.81 5.51 -2.46
N ALA A 176 2.79 4.60 -2.47
CA ALA A 176 3.59 4.31 -1.29
C ALA A 176 4.60 5.42 -0.96
N ASP A 177 4.92 6.31 -1.91
CA ASP A 177 5.75 7.50 -1.62
C ASP A 177 4.89 8.64 -1.05
N LEU A 178 3.79 8.96 -1.73
CA LEU A 178 3.01 10.17 -1.39
C LEU A 178 2.17 9.98 -0.13
N ASN A 179 1.60 8.78 0.09
CA ASN A 179 0.87 8.50 1.33
C ASN A 179 1.83 8.30 2.52
N ALA A 180 3.03 7.74 2.31
CA ALA A 180 4.06 7.72 3.34
C ALA A 180 4.51 9.13 3.73
N LEU A 181 4.67 10.05 2.76
CA LEU A 181 5.01 11.45 3.03
C LEU A 181 3.90 12.13 3.85
N PHE A 182 2.64 11.92 3.46
CA PHE A 182 1.49 12.39 4.22
C PHE A 182 1.51 11.85 5.66
N VAL A 183 1.61 10.53 5.83
CA VAL A 183 1.63 9.84 7.13
C VAL A 183 2.78 10.33 8.00
N GLY A 184 4.00 10.44 7.46
CA GLY A 184 5.16 10.91 8.21
C GLY A 184 5.05 12.35 8.70
N LEU A 185 4.52 13.25 7.85
CA LEU A 185 4.27 14.64 8.23
C LEU A 185 3.20 14.70 9.33
N VAL A 186 2.14 13.91 9.26
CA VAL A 186 1.09 13.84 10.30
C VAL A 186 1.64 13.26 11.61
N ARG A 187 2.37 12.13 11.56
CA ARG A 187 2.99 11.50 12.73
C ARG A 187 3.97 12.43 13.44
N SER A 188 4.72 13.25 12.70
CA SER A 188 5.64 14.22 13.29
C SER A 188 4.97 15.29 14.16
N GLN A 189 3.65 15.50 13.99
CA GLN A 189 2.83 16.37 14.84
C GLN A 189 2.26 15.65 16.08
N GLY A 190 2.60 14.37 16.29
CA GLY A 190 2.05 13.55 17.37
C GLY A 190 0.64 13.03 17.10
N ILE A 191 0.16 13.16 15.88
CA ILE A 191 -1.17 12.71 15.46
C ILE A 191 -1.04 11.27 14.93
N PRO A 192 -1.81 10.29 15.44
CA PRO A 192 -1.69 8.91 14.98
C PRO A 192 -2.15 8.78 13.53
N ALA A 193 -1.32 8.20 12.68
CA ALA A 193 -1.61 7.95 11.28
C ALA A 193 -0.97 6.64 10.80
N ARG A 194 -1.53 6.04 9.76
CA ARG A 194 -1.01 4.79 9.19
C ARG A 194 -1.22 4.70 7.69
N ASP A 195 -0.22 4.17 7.01
CA ASP A 195 -0.39 3.61 5.68
C ASP A 195 -1.21 2.32 5.78
N VAL A 196 -2.08 2.10 4.81
CA VAL A 196 -2.86 0.87 4.67
C VAL A 196 -2.56 0.28 3.30
N TYR A 197 -1.84 -0.85 3.31
CA TYR A 197 -1.31 -1.50 2.13
C TYR A 197 -2.26 -2.57 1.60
N GLY A 198 -2.45 -2.61 0.29
CA GLY A 198 -3.44 -3.49 -0.31
C GLY A 198 -3.46 -3.53 -1.82
N LEU A 199 -4.64 -3.90 -2.35
CA LEU A 199 -4.87 -4.17 -3.76
C LEU A 199 -6.26 -3.68 -4.16
N ARG A 200 -6.37 -2.93 -5.27
CA ARG A 200 -7.70 -2.67 -5.84
C ARG A 200 -8.24 -3.93 -6.48
N VAL A 201 -9.51 -4.23 -6.20
CA VAL A 201 -10.16 -5.46 -6.64
C VAL A 201 -11.39 -5.21 -7.50
N MET A 202 -11.93 -4.00 -7.49
CA MET A 202 -13.14 -3.63 -8.23
C MET A 202 -12.99 -2.28 -8.95
N PRO A 203 -13.79 -2.01 -10.00
CA PRO A 203 -13.88 -0.69 -10.60
C PRO A 203 -14.31 0.38 -9.59
N SER A 204 -14.00 1.64 -9.90
CA SER A 204 -14.48 2.79 -9.13
C SER A 204 -15.96 3.05 -9.43
N GLN A 205 -16.75 3.29 -8.40
CA GLN A 205 -18.11 3.80 -8.40
C GLN A 205 -18.15 5.34 -8.30
N PHE A 206 -17.06 5.99 -7.92
CA PHE A 206 -16.92 7.46 -7.96
C PHE A 206 -16.85 8.03 -9.39
N GLY A 207 -16.87 7.17 -10.42
CA GLY A 207 -16.84 7.57 -11.83
C GLY A 207 -15.43 7.82 -12.39
N TYR A 208 -14.38 7.44 -11.66
CA TYR A 208 -12.98 7.61 -12.07
C TYR A 208 -12.39 6.31 -12.60
N LYS A 209 -11.85 6.31 -13.82
CA LYS A 209 -11.12 5.13 -14.33
C LYS A 209 -9.83 4.87 -13.57
N SER A 210 -9.21 5.92 -13.03
CA SER A 210 -7.95 5.86 -12.32
C SER A 210 -8.05 5.34 -10.88
N LEU A 211 -9.25 5.32 -10.28
CA LEU A 211 -9.46 4.98 -8.86
C LEU A 211 -9.98 3.55 -8.61
N GLY A 212 -10.00 2.69 -9.64
CA GLY A 212 -10.43 1.29 -9.51
C GLY A 212 -9.57 0.31 -10.30
N ALA A 213 -9.91 -0.97 -10.19
CA ALA A 213 -9.43 -2.01 -11.08
C ALA A 213 -10.09 -1.86 -12.47
N GLY A 214 -9.29 -1.98 -13.54
CA GLY A 214 -9.80 -1.92 -14.92
C GLY A 214 -10.27 -3.26 -15.49
N SER A 215 -10.02 -4.36 -14.79
CA SER A 215 -10.39 -5.74 -15.18
C SER A 215 -10.34 -6.66 -13.97
N ASP A 216 -10.81 -7.90 -14.13
CA ASP A 216 -10.67 -8.99 -13.15
C ASP A 216 -9.20 -9.38 -12.89
N ILE A 217 -8.30 -9.16 -13.86
CA ILE A 217 -6.85 -9.32 -13.67
C ILE A 217 -6.27 -8.08 -13.01
N VAL A 218 -5.96 -8.19 -11.72
CA VAL A 218 -5.52 -7.09 -10.85
C VAL A 218 -4.06 -7.17 -10.42
N THR A 219 -3.24 -7.97 -11.12
CA THR A 219 -1.80 -8.18 -10.81
C THR A 219 -1.00 -6.90 -10.61
N LYS A 220 -1.38 -5.79 -11.26
CA LYS A 220 -0.69 -4.48 -11.19
C LYS A 220 -1.49 -3.40 -10.44
N ALA A 221 -2.52 -3.80 -9.70
CA ALA A 221 -3.45 -2.89 -9.04
C ALA A 221 -3.12 -2.64 -7.56
N GLN A 222 -1.87 -2.90 -7.14
CA GLN A 222 -1.42 -2.63 -5.78
C GLN A 222 -1.57 -1.15 -5.47
N HIS A 223 -2.01 -0.88 -4.25
CA HIS A 223 -2.25 0.47 -3.81
C HIS A 223 -2.03 0.60 -2.32
N CYS A 224 -1.61 1.78 -1.91
CA CYS A 224 -1.47 2.18 -0.52
C CYS A 224 -2.39 3.37 -0.30
N ARG A 225 -3.20 3.34 0.75
CA ARG A 225 -3.98 4.49 1.24
C ARG A 225 -3.50 4.89 2.62
N SER A 226 -4.12 5.89 3.25
CA SER A 226 -3.78 6.29 4.62
C SER A 226 -5.00 6.47 5.50
N GLU A 227 -4.86 6.25 6.81
CA GLU A 227 -5.85 6.66 7.80
C GLU A 227 -5.19 7.55 8.84
N VAL A 228 -5.95 8.50 9.37
CA VAL A 228 -5.54 9.36 10.49
C VAL A 228 -6.56 9.20 11.62
N TYR A 229 -6.08 9.00 12.84
CA TYR A 229 -6.95 8.98 14.00
C TYR A 229 -7.16 10.40 14.52
N LEU A 230 -8.40 10.89 14.46
CA LEU A 230 -8.81 12.16 15.05
C LEU A 230 -9.70 11.89 16.26
N SER A 231 -9.40 12.49 17.40
CA SER A 231 -10.06 12.18 18.69
C SER A 231 -11.58 12.32 18.68
N ASN A 232 -12.14 13.16 17.80
CA ASN A 232 -13.58 13.37 17.67
C ASN A 232 -14.22 12.55 16.53
N PHE A 233 -13.44 11.79 15.75
CA PHE A 233 -13.92 11.13 14.53
C PHE A 233 -13.47 9.67 14.37
N GLY A 234 -12.47 9.22 15.14
CA GLY A 234 -11.91 7.88 15.03
C GLY A 234 -10.92 7.80 13.88
N TRP A 235 -10.81 6.63 13.26
CA TRP A 235 -9.99 6.44 12.07
C TRP A 235 -10.68 7.04 10.84
N VAL A 236 -10.07 8.07 10.27
CA VAL A 236 -10.57 8.81 9.12
C VAL A 236 -9.75 8.44 7.88
N PRO A 237 -10.38 7.94 6.80
CA PRO A 237 -9.68 7.53 5.59
C PRO A 237 -9.22 8.74 4.76
N MET A 238 -8.00 8.68 4.24
CA MET A 238 -7.40 9.73 3.40
C MET A 238 -6.53 9.16 2.29
N ASP A 239 -6.54 9.79 1.12
CA ASP A 239 -5.68 9.38 -0.01
C ASP A 239 -5.27 10.55 -0.92
N PRO A 240 -4.36 11.43 -0.47
CA PRO A 240 -3.86 12.52 -1.31
C PRO A 240 -3.08 12.00 -2.53
N ALA A 241 -2.51 10.79 -2.46
CA ALA A 241 -1.83 10.18 -3.60
C ALA A 241 -2.78 9.85 -4.77
N ASP A 242 -4.01 9.47 -4.48
CA ASP A 242 -5.04 9.24 -5.50
C ASP A 242 -5.55 10.52 -6.14
N VAL A 243 -5.60 11.64 -5.40
CA VAL A 243 -5.85 12.96 -6.00
C VAL A 243 -4.81 13.25 -7.08
N ARG A 244 -3.53 13.02 -6.78
CA ARG A 244 -2.44 13.17 -7.77
C ARG A 244 -2.49 12.11 -8.88
N LYS A 245 -3.13 10.98 -8.65
CA LYS A 245 -3.37 9.96 -9.69
C LYS A 245 -4.45 10.40 -10.66
N VAL A 246 -5.54 10.98 -10.16
CA VAL A 246 -6.58 11.59 -11.00
C VAL A 246 -5.97 12.66 -11.90
N VAL A 247 -5.12 13.54 -11.34
CA VAL A 247 -4.34 14.52 -12.12
C VAL A 247 -3.58 13.86 -13.26
N LEU A 248 -2.84 12.78 -13.00
CA LEU A 248 -1.99 12.18 -14.03
C LEU A 248 -2.78 11.35 -15.05
N GLU A 249 -3.69 10.50 -14.59
CA GLU A 249 -4.22 9.35 -15.34
C GLU A 249 -5.70 9.45 -15.69
N GLU A 250 -6.50 10.27 -14.99
CA GLU A 250 -7.93 10.36 -15.30
C GLU A 250 -8.15 11.05 -16.66
N PRO A 251 -8.85 10.43 -17.62
CA PRO A 251 -8.95 10.96 -18.98
C PRO A 251 -9.41 12.42 -19.04
N PRO A 252 -8.77 13.25 -19.90
CA PRO A 252 -7.73 12.90 -20.89
C PRO A 252 -6.31 12.65 -20.34
N GLY A 253 -6.11 12.72 -19.02
CA GLY A 253 -4.81 12.65 -18.35
C GLY A 253 -4.16 14.03 -18.25
N LYS A 254 -3.23 14.19 -17.31
CA LYS A 254 -2.54 15.48 -17.03
C LYS A 254 -3.52 16.65 -16.78
N LEU A 255 -4.58 16.40 -16.03
CA LEU A 255 -5.55 17.41 -15.62
C LEU A 255 -4.88 18.52 -14.79
N ALA A 256 -5.43 19.72 -14.84
CA ALA A 256 -5.03 20.79 -13.93
C ALA A 256 -5.55 20.50 -12.51
N LEU A 257 -4.89 21.08 -11.49
CA LEU A 257 -5.29 20.87 -10.09
C LEU A 257 -6.69 21.43 -9.75
N ASP A 258 -7.12 22.45 -10.50
CA ASP A 258 -8.43 23.08 -10.42
C ASP A 258 -9.46 22.47 -11.39
N ASP A 259 -9.10 21.42 -12.13
CA ASP A 259 -10.07 20.68 -12.94
C ASP A 259 -11.19 20.13 -12.03
N PRO A 260 -12.47 20.26 -12.42
CA PRO A 260 -13.59 19.81 -11.60
C PRO A 260 -13.49 18.36 -11.12
N LYS A 261 -12.89 17.46 -11.91
CA LYS A 261 -12.64 16.06 -11.51
C LYS A 261 -11.59 15.98 -10.39
N VAL A 262 -10.53 16.77 -10.47
CA VAL A 262 -9.48 16.79 -9.45
C VAL A 262 -10.02 17.40 -8.16
N VAL A 263 -10.78 18.50 -8.25
CA VAL A 263 -11.43 19.14 -7.10
C VAL A 263 -12.41 18.18 -6.41
N ALA A 264 -13.23 17.46 -7.18
CA ALA A 264 -14.16 16.48 -6.63
C ALA A 264 -13.42 15.31 -5.95
N ALA A 265 -12.35 14.77 -6.55
CA ALA A 265 -11.53 13.74 -5.94
C ALA A 265 -10.84 14.24 -4.65
N ARG A 266 -10.26 15.45 -4.66
CA ARG A 266 -9.63 16.08 -3.49
C ARG A 266 -10.59 16.17 -2.30
N LYS A 267 -11.84 16.60 -2.56
CA LYS A 267 -12.89 16.66 -1.55
C LYS A 267 -13.30 15.27 -1.04
N ALA A 268 -13.50 14.31 -1.95
CA ALA A 268 -13.97 12.98 -1.58
C ALA A 268 -12.92 12.16 -0.82
N LEU A 269 -11.63 12.34 -1.14
CA LEU A 269 -10.52 11.56 -0.59
C LEU A 269 -9.93 12.16 0.69
N PHE A 270 -10.50 13.25 1.21
CA PHE A 270 -10.23 13.77 2.55
C PHE A 270 -11.39 13.39 3.48
N GLY A 271 -11.30 12.22 4.09
CA GLY A 271 -12.35 11.67 4.95
C GLY A 271 -13.21 10.59 4.31
N GLY A 272 -12.94 10.21 3.05
CA GLY A 272 -13.65 9.12 2.38
C GLY A 272 -12.80 8.30 1.42
N TRP A 273 -13.23 7.06 1.16
CA TRP A 273 -12.74 6.24 0.06
C TRP A 273 -13.74 5.14 -0.32
N GLU A 274 -13.49 4.49 -1.45
CA GLU A 274 -14.31 3.38 -1.95
C GLU A 274 -13.90 2.04 -1.35
N GLY A 275 -14.86 1.15 -1.16
CA GLY A 275 -14.68 -0.24 -0.76
C GLY A 275 -14.16 -1.14 -1.89
N ASN A 276 -13.74 -0.58 -3.02
CA ASN A 276 -13.28 -1.30 -4.21
C ASN A 276 -11.88 -1.95 -4.06
N TRP A 277 -11.44 -2.23 -2.84
CA TRP A 277 -10.08 -2.67 -2.54
C TRP A 277 -10.01 -3.65 -1.37
N PHE A 278 -8.89 -4.36 -1.31
CA PHE A 278 -8.52 -5.31 -0.27
C PHE A 278 -7.35 -4.76 0.54
N ALA A 279 -7.51 -4.62 1.86
CA ALA A 279 -6.39 -4.30 2.74
C ALA A 279 -5.70 -5.57 3.26
N TYR A 280 -4.37 -5.52 3.24
CA TYR A 280 -3.53 -6.60 3.75
C TYR A 280 -3.04 -6.28 5.17
N ASN A 281 -2.40 -5.13 5.37
CA ASN A 281 -1.77 -4.73 6.63
C ASN A 281 -1.42 -3.22 6.61
N THR A 282 -0.85 -2.75 7.72
CA THR A 282 -0.34 -1.36 7.91
C THR A 282 1.14 -1.37 8.28
N ALA A 283 1.86 -2.39 7.84
CA ALA A 283 3.17 -2.71 8.37
C ALA A 283 4.31 -2.04 7.61
N HIS A 284 5.30 -1.61 8.37
CA HIS A 284 6.59 -1.13 7.88
C HIS A 284 7.71 -1.95 8.49
N ASP A 285 8.92 -1.83 7.92
CA ASP A 285 10.14 -2.49 8.40
C ASP A 285 9.98 -4.01 8.56
N VAL A 286 9.18 -4.62 7.68
CA VAL A 286 8.69 -5.99 7.80
C VAL A 286 9.82 -6.99 7.68
N LYS A 287 10.01 -7.82 8.71
CA LYS A 287 10.88 -8.99 8.65
C LYS A 287 10.14 -10.17 8.04
N LEU A 288 10.78 -10.85 7.08
CA LEU A 288 10.26 -12.08 6.49
C LEU A 288 10.67 -13.28 7.36
N PRO A 289 9.72 -13.97 8.03
CA PRO A 289 10.08 -15.07 8.95
C PRO A 289 10.83 -16.19 8.22
N GLY A 290 11.97 -16.60 8.76
CA GLY A 290 12.82 -17.63 8.15
C GLY A 290 13.77 -17.13 7.05
N HIS A 291 13.89 -15.81 6.87
CA HIS A 291 14.86 -15.18 5.99
C HIS A 291 15.70 -14.14 6.74
N ASP A 292 17.03 -14.30 6.67
CA ASP A 292 18.01 -13.39 7.28
C ASP A 292 18.42 -12.28 6.31
N GLY A 293 17.43 -11.50 5.87
CA GLY A 293 17.60 -10.40 4.92
C GLY A 293 17.24 -9.03 5.51
N PRO A 294 17.42 -7.96 4.72
CA PRO A 294 16.94 -6.64 5.11
C PRO A 294 15.41 -6.67 5.30
N SER A 295 14.92 -5.77 6.15
CA SER A 295 13.48 -5.55 6.27
C SER A 295 12.91 -5.01 4.95
N LEU A 296 11.66 -5.36 4.66
CA LEU A 296 10.92 -4.71 3.59
C LEU A 296 10.37 -3.36 4.08
N PRO A 297 10.34 -2.33 3.24
CA PRO A 297 9.65 -1.07 3.57
C PRO A 297 8.19 -1.26 3.99
N PHE A 298 7.52 -2.22 3.35
CA PHE A 298 6.13 -2.61 3.57
C PHE A 298 5.85 -3.96 2.90
N LEU A 299 4.69 -4.57 3.18
CA LEU A 299 4.28 -5.85 2.58
C LEU A 299 2.98 -5.72 1.78
N MET A 300 3.08 -5.58 0.46
CA MET A 300 1.93 -5.64 -0.46
C MET A 300 2.16 -6.43 -1.74
N TYR A 301 3.40 -6.79 -2.02
CA TYR A 301 3.77 -7.65 -3.13
C TYR A 301 4.16 -9.04 -2.61
N PRO A 302 3.90 -10.12 -3.38
CA PRO A 302 4.50 -11.41 -3.11
C PRO A 302 6.02 -11.31 -3.07
N GLN A 303 6.63 -12.03 -2.13
CA GLN A 303 8.07 -12.07 -1.91
C GLN A 303 8.57 -13.48 -2.12
N ALA A 304 9.77 -13.65 -2.70
CA ALA A 304 10.35 -14.97 -2.87
C ALA A 304 11.87 -14.92 -2.83
N VAL A 305 12.48 -15.96 -2.27
CA VAL A 305 13.93 -16.12 -2.20
C VAL A 305 14.31 -17.49 -2.75
N THR A 306 15.42 -17.53 -3.48
CA THR A 306 16.08 -18.74 -3.97
C THR A 306 17.52 -18.78 -3.45
N ALA A 307 18.31 -19.81 -3.75
CA ALA A 307 19.74 -19.76 -3.40
C ALA A 307 20.51 -18.61 -4.08
N ALA A 308 19.99 -18.07 -5.19
CA ALA A 308 20.58 -16.91 -5.85
C ALA A 308 20.24 -15.58 -5.13
N GLY A 309 19.40 -15.61 -4.10
CA GLY A 309 18.95 -14.44 -3.36
C GLY A 309 17.47 -14.12 -3.58
N MET A 310 17.09 -12.91 -3.16
CA MET A 310 15.74 -12.39 -3.26
C MET A 310 15.36 -12.16 -4.72
N LEU A 311 14.17 -12.62 -5.12
CA LEU A 311 13.64 -12.39 -6.45
C LEU A 311 12.97 -11.01 -6.52
N ASP A 312 13.09 -10.36 -7.66
CA ASP A 312 12.40 -9.10 -7.92
C ASP A 312 10.93 -9.36 -8.25
N CYS A 313 10.04 -9.05 -7.30
CA CYS A 313 8.59 -9.22 -7.46
C CYS A 313 7.95 -8.32 -8.53
N LEU A 314 8.72 -7.39 -9.11
CA LEU A 314 8.28 -6.51 -10.20
C LEU A 314 8.84 -6.95 -11.57
N ASP A 315 9.68 -7.98 -11.61
CA ASP A 315 10.21 -8.55 -12.85
C ASP A 315 9.41 -9.81 -13.26
N PRO A 316 8.49 -9.69 -14.23
CA PRO A 316 7.62 -10.81 -14.64
C PRO A 316 8.38 -11.94 -15.36
N ASP A 317 9.62 -11.72 -15.80
CA ASP A 317 10.40 -12.78 -16.42
C ASP A 317 10.96 -13.75 -15.38
N SER A 318 11.46 -13.23 -14.26
CA SER A 318 12.04 -14.01 -13.17
C SER A 318 11.06 -14.39 -12.06
N PHE A 319 10.01 -13.59 -11.81
CA PHE A 319 8.98 -13.87 -10.81
C PHE A 319 7.58 -13.69 -11.40
N ARG A 320 6.93 -14.83 -11.69
CA ARG A 320 5.60 -14.88 -12.33
C ARG A 320 4.49 -15.08 -11.32
N TYR A 321 3.52 -14.18 -11.31
CA TYR A 321 2.25 -14.36 -10.63
C TYR A 321 1.14 -13.61 -11.35
N THR A 322 -0.10 -14.05 -11.12
CA THR A 322 -1.31 -13.38 -11.59
C THR A 322 -2.25 -13.27 -10.40
N ILE A 323 -2.82 -12.10 -10.19
CA ILE A 323 -3.87 -11.90 -9.18
C ILE A 323 -5.18 -11.66 -9.94
N ARG A 324 -6.22 -12.39 -9.55
CA ARG A 324 -7.58 -12.21 -10.05
C ARG A 324 -8.49 -11.81 -8.91
N SER A 325 -9.43 -10.92 -9.18
CA SER A 325 -10.49 -10.54 -8.27
C SER A 325 -11.86 -10.84 -8.87
N ALA A 326 -12.80 -11.17 -8.01
CA ALA A 326 -14.21 -11.32 -8.34
C ALA A 326 -15.04 -11.01 -7.09
N GLU A 327 -16.21 -10.42 -7.29
CA GLU A 327 -17.23 -10.38 -6.25
C GLU A 327 -17.78 -11.78 -5.99
N ILE A 328 -18.06 -12.06 -4.73
CA ILE A 328 -18.70 -13.29 -4.30
C ILE A 328 -20.14 -12.95 -3.87
N ALA A 329 -21.10 -13.75 -4.30
CA ALA A 329 -22.46 -13.66 -3.77
C ALA A 329 -22.42 -14.05 -2.28
N VAL A 330 -23.07 -13.25 -1.44
CA VAL A 330 -23.24 -13.52 0.00
C VAL A 330 -24.55 -14.25 0.23
#